data_AF-A0A9W7DUC4-F1
#
_entry.id   AF-A0A9W7DUC4-F1
#
_cell.length_a   1.000
_cell.length_b   1.000
_cell.length_c   1.000
_cell.angle_alpha   90.00
_cell.angle_beta   90.00
_cell.angle_gamma   90.00
#
_symmetry.space_group_name_H-M   'P 1'
#
loop_
_entity.id
_entity.type
_entity.pdbx_description
1 polymer ?
#
loop_
_entity_poly.entity_id
_entity_poly.type
_entity_poly.pdbx_seq_one_letter_code
_entity_poly.pdbx_strand_id
1 'polypeptide(L)'
;MPFGRTPLHVACRSPGSVSHLLPSNDLNTLDSHGFTPIYHAANMGNEVAVSELLKQEGVDVNLKDKGGMTPFHVACYSRNSGVGIVEMLLEKDEGLKDKKDSIGRTGMDWAREKGRDEIVKYLTERVPLAKPEYTTVVTMRRVEPVEQVMVTEVRMCGRPIDAQCPECGISVGKRPGGLHHDYYKCDKCSFVEVTEEIEVAKVD
;
A
#
# COMPACT_ATOMS: atom_id res chain seq x y z
N MET A 1 27.35 -4.36 -0.10
CA MET A 1 26.69 -5.27 -1.05
C MET A 1 27.25 -5.03 -2.44
N PRO A 2 27.29 -6.02 -3.35
CA PRO A 2 27.67 -5.76 -4.73
C PRO A 2 26.67 -4.77 -5.37
N PHE A 3 27.15 -3.97 -6.33
CA PHE A 3 26.34 -2.99 -7.10
C PHE A 3 25.79 -1.79 -6.32
N GLY A 4 26.41 -1.40 -5.20
CA GLY A 4 25.99 -0.21 -4.43
C GLY A 4 24.59 -0.31 -3.82
N ARG A 5 24.01 -1.51 -3.76
CA ARG A 5 22.66 -1.73 -3.21
C ARG A 5 22.66 -1.62 -1.69
N THR A 6 21.63 -0.96 -1.17
CA THR A 6 21.31 -0.94 0.26
C THR A 6 20.38 -2.11 0.63
N PRO A 7 20.24 -2.47 1.91
CA PRO A 7 19.25 -3.46 2.35
C PRO A 7 17.84 -3.13 1.85
N LEU A 8 17.48 -1.85 1.79
CA LEU A 8 16.19 -1.39 1.31
C LEU A 8 15.96 -1.75 -0.17
N HIS A 9 16.97 -1.63 -1.04
CA HIS A 9 16.87 -2.05 -2.45
C HIS A 9 16.54 -3.54 -2.60
N VAL A 10 17.09 -4.38 -1.72
CA VAL A 10 16.86 -5.83 -1.77
C VAL A 10 15.46 -6.15 -1.25
N ALA A 11 15.04 -5.53 -0.15
CA ALA A 11 13.72 -5.75 0.44
C ALA A 11 12.59 -5.35 -0.52
N CYS A 12 12.75 -4.26 -1.26
CA CYS A 12 11.77 -3.83 -2.28
C CYS A 12 11.53 -4.85 -3.41
N ARG A 13 12.45 -5.81 -3.62
CA ARG A 13 12.32 -6.84 -4.67
C ARG A 13 11.51 -8.06 -4.25
N SER A 14 11.31 -8.27 -2.96
CA SER A 14 10.61 -9.43 -2.42
C SER A 14 9.28 -9.02 -1.79
N PRO A 15 8.22 -9.84 -1.91
CA PRO A 15 6.99 -9.65 -1.15
C PRO A 15 7.31 -9.90 0.33
N GLY A 16 7.50 -8.83 1.08
CA GLY A 16 7.87 -8.82 2.49
C GLY A 16 7.84 -7.38 2.99
N SER A 17 7.59 -7.18 4.29
CA SER A 17 7.41 -5.84 4.82
C SER A 17 8.73 -5.06 4.74
N VAL A 18 8.72 -3.96 4.01
CA VAL A 18 9.85 -3.01 3.98
C VAL A 18 9.83 -2.12 5.22
N SER A 19 8.71 -2.11 5.96
CA SER A 19 8.47 -1.31 7.18
C SER A 19 9.61 -1.33 8.19
N HIS A 20 10.26 -2.48 8.42
CA HIS A 20 11.37 -2.60 9.37
C HIS A 20 12.65 -1.86 8.94
N LEU A 21 12.77 -1.54 7.65
CA LEU A 21 13.94 -0.92 7.04
C LEU A 21 13.71 0.54 6.63
N LEU A 22 12.50 1.08 6.80
CA LEU A 22 12.18 2.48 6.50
C LEU A 22 12.74 3.50 7.51
N PRO A 23 12.72 3.26 8.84
CA PRO A 23 13.09 4.30 9.81
C PRO A 23 14.57 4.67 9.82
N SER A 24 15.42 3.80 9.29
CA SER A 24 16.88 3.89 9.43
C SER A 24 17.63 4.03 8.10
N ASN A 25 16.93 4.05 6.96
CA ASN A 25 17.54 4.08 5.65
C ASN A 25 17.10 5.31 4.84
N ASP A 26 18.03 5.84 4.03
CA ASP A 26 17.70 6.83 3.02
C ASP A 26 16.92 6.17 1.87
N LEU A 27 15.67 6.63 1.71
CA LEU A 27 14.68 6.11 0.77
C LEU A 27 14.97 6.48 -0.70
N ASN A 28 15.86 7.44 -0.92
CA ASN A 28 16.20 8.00 -2.22
C ASN A 28 17.60 7.56 -2.71
N THR A 29 18.24 6.64 -1.98
CA THR A 29 19.57 6.14 -2.34
C THR A 29 19.57 5.52 -3.73
N LEU A 30 20.57 5.81 -4.55
CA LEU A 30 20.73 5.22 -5.88
C LEU A 30 21.70 4.05 -5.84
N ASP A 31 21.32 2.90 -6.43
CA ASP A 31 22.26 1.80 -6.67
C ASP A 31 23.24 2.12 -7.82
N SER A 32 24.17 1.20 -8.14
CA SER A 32 25.16 1.43 -9.19
C SER A 32 24.58 1.61 -10.60
N HIS A 33 23.30 1.30 -10.79
CA HIS A 33 22.58 1.53 -12.05
C HIS A 33 21.75 2.82 -12.02
N GLY A 34 21.72 3.53 -10.88
CA GLY A 34 20.90 4.72 -10.69
C GLY A 34 19.47 4.38 -10.27
N PHE A 35 19.19 3.17 -9.83
CA PHE A 35 17.84 2.80 -9.41
C PHE A 35 17.62 3.15 -7.94
N THR A 36 16.47 3.74 -7.63
CA THR A 36 16.00 3.94 -6.25
C THR A 36 15.34 2.67 -5.69
N PRO A 37 15.15 2.54 -4.38
CA PRO A 37 14.36 1.45 -3.81
C PRO A 37 12.95 1.35 -4.38
N ILE A 38 12.26 2.48 -4.53
CA ILE A 38 10.91 2.51 -5.12
C ILE A 38 10.93 2.09 -6.60
N TYR A 39 12.01 2.35 -7.34
CA TYR A 39 12.19 1.84 -8.69
C TYR A 39 12.19 0.31 -8.72
N HIS A 40 12.91 -0.35 -7.79
CA HIS A 40 12.88 -1.82 -7.70
C HIS A 40 11.51 -2.35 -7.29
N ALA A 41 10.83 -1.70 -6.35
CA ALA A 41 9.48 -2.09 -5.93
C ALA A 41 8.49 -2.01 -7.09
N ALA A 42 8.51 -0.89 -7.82
CA ALA A 42 7.68 -0.70 -9.01
C ALA A 42 7.98 -1.76 -10.08
N ASN A 43 9.26 -1.96 -10.43
CA ASN A 43 9.68 -2.93 -11.45
C ASN A 43 9.30 -4.38 -11.11
N MET A 44 9.34 -4.75 -9.83
CA MET A 44 8.99 -6.09 -9.37
C MET A 44 7.49 -6.28 -9.14
N GLY A 45 6.67 -5.23 -9.25
CA GLY A 45 5.23 -5.33 -9.00
C GLY A 45 4.85 -5.39 -7.53
N ASN A 46 5.73 -4.95 -6.62
CA ASN A 46 5.49 -5.06 -5.19
C ASN A 46 4.65 -3.87 -4.69
N GLU A 47 3.33 -3.99 -4.82
CA GLU A 47 2.37 -2.95 -4.42
C GLU A 47 2.50 -2.57 -2.94
N VAL A 48 2.72 -3.56 -2.06
CA VAL A 48 2.91 -3.34 -0.62
C VAL A 48 4.11 -2.43 -0.39
N ALA A 49 5.28 -2.77 -0.97
CA ALA A 49 6.48 -1.95 -0.80
C ALA A 49 6.34 -0.55 -1.40
N VAL A 50 5.67 -0.41 -2.55
CA VAL A 50 5.37 0.91 -3.13
C VAL A 50 4.50 1.73 -2.18
N SER A 51 3.44 1.14 -1.64
CA SER A 51 2.54 1.83 -0.71
C SER A 51 3.24 2.23 0.60
N GLU A 52 4.06 1.35 1.17
CA GLU A 52 4.81 1.60 2.40
C GLU A 52 5.85 2.71 2.21
N LEU A 53 6.55 2.73 1.07
CA LEU A 53 7.49 3.79 0.72
C LEU A 53 6.77 5.13 0.51
N LEU A 54 5.69 5.18 -0.25
CA LEU A 54 4.99 6.43 -0.55
C LEU A 54 4.38 7.12 0.69
N LYS A 55 4.10 6.34 1.75
CA LYS A 55 3.67 6.83 3.07
C LYS A 55 4.78 7.54 3.85
N GLN A 56 6.05 7.26 3.56
CA GLN A 56 7.16 7.91 4.25
C GLN A 56 7.34 9.35 3.78
N GLU A 57 7.63 10.24 4.72
CA GLU A 57 8.01 11.62 4.40
C GLU A 57 9.39 11.63 3.72
N GLY A 58 9.52 12.39 2.63
CA GLY A 58 10.78 12.56 1.92
C GLY A 58 11.05 11.56 0.78
N VAL A 59 10.18 10.60 0.48
CA VAL A 59 10.32 9.77 -0.74
C VAL A 59 10.13 10.61 -1.99
N ASP A 60 11.15 10.60 -2.85
CA ASP A 60 11.14 11.29 -4.14
C ASP A 60 10.88 10.29 -5.28
N VAL A 61 9.69 10.44 -5.89
CA VAL A 61 9.23 9.65 -7.03
C VAL A 61 9.69 10.21 -8.39
N ASN A 62 10.33 11.38 -8.40
CA ASN A 62 10.83 12.03 -9.62
C ASN A 62 12.28 11.67 -9.96
N LEU A 63 12.96 10.94 -9.08
CA LEU A 63 14.34 10.53 -9.31
C LEU A 63 14.44 9.66 -10.57
N LYS A 64 15.45 9.97 -11.38
CA LYS A 64 15.71 9.32 -12.65
C LYS A 64 16.89 8.39 -12.54
N ASP A 65 16.79 7.24 -13.21
CA ASP A 65 17.91 6.36 -13.42
C ASP A 65 18.89 6.91 -14.47
N LYS A 66 19.93 6.15 -14.78
CA LYS A 66 20.91 6.50 -15.83
C LYS A 66 20.30 6.63 -17.23
N GLY A 67 19.16 5.99 -17.49
CA GLY A 67 18.38 6.09 -18.71
C GLY A 67 17.37 7.24 -18.71
N GLY A 68 17.32 8.05 -17.64
CA GLY A 68 16.34 9.13 -17.48
C GLY A 68 14.95 8.65 -17.07
N MET A 69 14.77 7.36 -16.80
CA MET A 69 13.51 6.74 -16.42
C MET A 69 13.22 6.98 -14.94
N THR A 70 11.97 7.34 -14.64
CA THR A 70 11.45 7.45 -13.27
C THR A 70 10.81 6.12 -12.84
N PRO A 71 10.52 5.94 -11.53
CA PRO A 71 9.69 4.83 -11.04
C PRO A 71 8.37 4.65 -11.82
N PHE A 72 7.77 5.75 -12.30
CA PHE A 72 6.58 5.70 -13.16
C PHE A 72 6.85 5.07 -14.53
N HIS A 73 7.95 5.42 -15.19
CA HIS A 73 8.30 4.81 -16.48
C HIS A 73 8.47 3.30 -16.35
N VAL A 74 9.17 2.84 -15.31
CA VAL A 74 9.36 1.40 -15.11
C VAL A 74 8.06 0.70 -14.70
N ALA A 75 7.18 1.37 -13.94
CA ALA A 75 5.85 0.85 -13.62
C ALA A 75 4.96 0.70 -14.86
N CYS A 76 5.13 1.56 -15.88
CA CYS A 76 4.45 1.43 -17.18
C CYS A 76 5.13 0.43 -18.12
N TYR A 77 6.44 0.21 -17.99
CA TYR A 77 7.22 -0.71 -18.81
C TYR A 77 7.15 -2.17 -18.35
N SER A 78 7.24 -2.41 -17.04
CA SER A 78 7.40 -3.77 -16.49
C SER A 78 6.11 -4.59 -16.58
N ARG A 79 6.24 -5.88 -16.91
CA ARG A 79 5.11 -6.81 -16.94
C ARG A 79 4.63 -7.24 -15.55
N ASN A 80 5.47 -7.04 -14.52
CA ASN A 80 5.13 -7.42 -13.15
C ASN A 80 4.33 -6.32 -12.45
N SER A 81 4.43 -5.07 -12.91
CA SER A 81 3.69 -3.96 -12.33
C SER A 81 2.23 -4.01 -12.76
N GLY A 82 1.30 -3.62 -11.87
CA GLY A 82 -0.12 -3.45 -12.18
C GLY A 82 -0.50 -1.99 -12.41
N VAL A 83 -1.78 -1.76 -12.74
CA VAL A 83 -2.39 -0.41 -12.76
C VAL A 83 -2.37 0.22 -11.36
N GLY A 84 -2.49 -0.57 -10.28
CA GLY A 84 -2.45 -0.06 -8.91
C GLY A 84 -1.15 0.68 -8.56
N ILE A 85 0.01 0.21 -9.04
CA ILE A 85 1.30 0.91 -8.87
C ILE A 85 1.32 2.24 -9.62
N VAL A 86 0.78 2.26 -10.84
CA VAL A 86 0.71 3.47 -11.66
C VAL A 86 -0.20 4.51 -11.01
N GLU A 87 -1.35 4.07 -10.50
CA GLU A 87 -2.26 4.90 -9.73
C GLU A 87 -1.60 5.48 -8.49
N MET A 88 -1.01 4.64 -7.63
CA MET A 88 -0.31 5.09 -6.41
C MET A 88 0.80 6.12 -6.70
N LEU A 89 1.56 5.95 -7.79
CA LEU A 89 2.59 6.91 -8.18
C LEU A 89 2.00 8.23 -8.67
N LEU A 90 0.90 8.20 -9.43
CA LEU A 90 0.22 9.41 -9.90
C LEU A 90 -0.51 10.14 -8.77
N GLU A 91 -1.05 9.43 -7.78
CA GLU A 91 -1.61 10.03 -6.57
C GLU A 91 -0.55 10.83 -5.80
N LYS A 92 0.73 10.38 -5.84
CA LYS A 92 1.85 11.12 -5.22
C LYS A 92 2.26 12.33 -6.05
N ASP A 93 2.37 12.18 -7.38
CA ASP A 93 2.72 13.26 -8.30
C ASP A 93 2.12 13.00 -9.70
N GLU A 94 1.06 13.73 -10.03
CA GLU A 94 0.41 13.63 -11.34
C GLU A 94 1.32 14.07 -12.50
N GLY A 95 2.35 14.86 -12.23
CA GLY A 95 3.29 15.36 -13.23
C GLY A 95 4.17 14.26 -13.82
N LEU A 96 4.22 13.08 -13.20
CA LEU A 96 4.98 11.92 -13.66
C LEU A 96 4.54 11.42 -15.04
N LYS A 97 3.24 11.58 -15.40
CA LYS A 97 2.69 11.12 -16.69
C LYS A 97 3.32 11.82 -17.90
N ASP A 98 3.72 13.08 -17.73
CA ASP A 98 4.25 13.94 -18.79
C ASP A 98 5.79 13.95 -18.82
N LYS A 99 6.44 13.34 -17.83
CA LYS A 99 7.90 13.23 -17.78
C LYS A 99 8.37 12.36 -18.94
N LYS A 100 9.48 12.79 -19.54
CA LYS A 100 10.19 12.05 -20.57
C LYS A 100 11.49 11.48 -20.04
N ASP A 101 11.82 10.28 -20.50
CA ASP A 101 13.13 9.67 -20.31
C ASP A 101 14.20 10.29 -21.24
N SER A 102 15.43 9.74 -21.21
CA SER A 102 16.54 10.26 -22.02
C SER A 102 16.36 10.06 -23.54
N ILE A 103 15.44 9.19 -23.97
CA ILE A 103 15.10 9.00 -25.38
C ILE A 103 13.83 9.76 -25.79
N GLY A 104 13.28 10.58 -24.89
CA GLY A 104 12.15 11.46 -25.16
C GLY A 104 10.78 10.78 -25.06
N ARG A 105 10.71 9.57 -24.49
CA ARG A 105 9.48 8.79 -24.33
C ARG A 105 8.85 8.99 -22.96
N THR A 106 7.53 8.98 -22.93
CA THR A 106 6.74 8.99 -21.69
C THR A 106 6.49 7.57 -21.19
N GLY A 107 6.02 7.44 -19.94
CA GLY A 107 5.57 6.14 -19.42
C GLY A 107 4.47 5.50 -20.28
N MET A 108 3.55 6.30 -20.82
CA MET A 108 2.50 5.81 -21.72
C MET A 108 3.06 5.24 -23.03
N ASP A 109 4.11 5.86 -23.59
CA ASP A 109 4.76 5.35 -24.81
C ASP A 109 5.39 3.98 -24.57
N TRP A 110 5.99 3.77 -23.40
CA TRP A 110 6.50 2.47 -22.98
C TRP A 110 5.40 1.44 -22.76
N ALA A 111 4.28 1.83 -22.13
CA ALA A 111 3.14 0.94 -21.96
C ALA A 111 2.58 0.47 -23.32
N ARG A 112 2.47 1.38 -24.30
CA ARG A 112 2.05 1.05 -25.67
C ARG A 112 3.05 0.12 -26.37
N GLU A 113 4.35 0.41 -26.28
CA GLU A 113 5.38 -0.45 -26.90
C GLU A 113 5.34 -1.88 -26.32
N LYS A 114 5.10 -2.02 -25.02
CA LYS A 114 5.05 -3.32 -24.35
C LYS A 114 3.68 -4.01 -24.43
N GLY A 115 2.69 -3.41 -25.10
CA GLY A 115 1.34 -3.96 -25.22
C GLY A 115 0.61 -4.05 -23.88
N ARG A 116 0.84 -3.08 -23.00
CA ARG A 116 0.23 -3.01 -21.66
C ARG A 116 -1.09 -2.26 -21.71
N ASP A 117 -2.04 -2.84 -22.42
CA ASP A 117 -3.32 -2.22 -22.78
C ASP A 117 -4.12 -1.75 -21.56
N GLU A 118 -4.07 -2.48 -20.44
CA GLU A 118 -4.74 -2.09 -19.19
C GLU A 118 -4.24 -0.74 -18.65
N ILE A 119 -2.92 -0.51 -18.66
CA ILE A 119 -2.34 0.78 -18.25
C ILE A 119 -2.61 1.85 -19.29
N VAL A 120 -2.50 1.52 -20.58
CA VAL A 120 -2.80 2.48 -21.64
C VAL A 120 -4.24 2.96 -21.52
N LYS A 121 -5.17 2.04 -21.26
CA LYS A 121 -6.57 2.34 -21.01
C LYS A 121 -6.73 3.21 -19.76
N TYR A 122 -6.13 2.82 -18.63
CA TYR A 122 -6.15 3.61 -17.40
C TYR A 122 -5.64 5.04 -17.61
N LEU A 123 -4.48 5.21 -18.25
CA LEU A 123 -3.89 6.53 -18.50
C LEU A 123 -4.69 7.38 -19.49
N THR A 124 -5.43 6.75 -20.41
CA THR A 124 -6.27 7.45 -21.40
C THR A 124 -7.61 7.86 -20.82
N GLU A 125 -8.29 6.94 -20.13
CA GLU A 125 -9.66 7.14 -19.65
C GLU A 125 -9.69 7.78 -18.25
N ARG A 126 -8.57 7.76 -17.51
CA ARG A 126 -8.46 8.16 -16.10
C ARG A 126 -9.56 7.56 -15.22
N VAL A 127 -10.01 6.35 -15.54
CA VAL A 127 -10.95 5.62 -14.69
C VAL A 127 -10.14 5.16 -13.48
N PRO A 128 -10.36 5.73 -12.28
CA PRO A 128 -9.72 5.22 -11.07
C PRO A 128 -10.11 3.74 -10.97
N LEU A 129 -9.16 2.87 -10.63
CA LEU A 129 -9.59 1.53 -10.26
C LEU A 129 -10.52 1.72 -9.05
N ALA A 130 -11.69 1.08 -9.09
CA ALA A 130 -12.56 1.04 -7.92
C ALA A 130 -11.69 0.55 -6.76
N LYS A 131 -11.35 1.45 -5.83
CA LYS A 131 -10.57 1.09 -4.64
C LYS A 131 -11.31 -0.10 -4.04
N PRO A 132 -10.68 -1.27 -3.84
CA PRO A 132 -11.37 -2.35 -3.18
C PRO A 132 -11.78 -1.82 -1.81
N GLU A 133 -13.08 -1.61 -1.61
CA GLU A 133 -13.61 -1.33 -0.29
C GLU A 133 -13.39 -2.62 0.52
N TYR A 134 -12.31 -2.68 1.28
CA TYR A 134 -12.11 -3.73 2.25
C TYR A 134 -13.01 -3.42 3.44
N THR A 135 -13.83 -4.38 3.83
CA THR A 135 -14.56 -4.31 5.10
C THR A 135 -13.81 -5.21 6.08
N THR A 136 -13.18 -4.60 7.09
CA THR A 136 -12.61 -5.37 8.21
C THR A 136 -13.78 -5.84 9.07
N VAL A 137 -14.09 -7.14 9.02
CA VAL A 137 -15.10 -7.71 9.91
C VAL A 137 -14.39 -8.05 11.22
N VAL A 138 -14.66 -7.24 12.24
CA VAL A 138 -14.21 -7.51 13.61
C VAL A 138 -15.25 -8.39 14.28
N THR A 139 -14.90 -9.63 14.58
CA THR A 139 -15.74 -10.49 15.43
C THR A 139 -15.43 -10.22 16.90
N MET A 140 -16.41 -9.71 17.65
CA MET A 140 -16.32 -9.56 19.10
C MET A 140 -16.99 -10.77 19.75
N ARG A 141 -16.29 -11.48 20.65
CA ARG A 141 -16.90 -12.54 21.46
C ARG A 141 -17.16 -12.07 22.87
N ARG A 142 -18.30 -12.45 23.43
CA ARG A 142 -18.59 -12.26 24.86
C ARG A 142 -17.84 -13.34 25.65
N VAL A 143 -16.92 -12.94 26.52
CA VAL A 143 -16.27 -13.86 27.46
C VAL A 143 -17.05 -13.84 28.78
N GLU A 144 -18.15 -14.58 28.83
CA GLU A 144 -18.90 -14.94 30.05
C GLU A 144 -19.37 -16.41 29.90
N PRO A 145 -19.67 -17.17 30.97
CA PRO A 145 -19.64 -18.65 30.96
C PRO A 145 -20.77 -19.35 30.17
N VAL A 146 -21.49 -18.67 29.27
CA VAL A 146 -22.55 -19.27 28.46
C VAL A 146 -22.53 -18.68 27.04
N GLU A 147 -22.31 -19.56 26.06
CA GLU A 147 -22.13 -19.25 24.63
C GLU A 147 -23.40 -18.62 24.02
N GLN A 148 -23.33 -17.35 23.63
CA GLN A 148 -24.18 -16.78 22.58
C GLN A 148 -23.36 -15.81 21.73
N VAL A 149 -23.23 -16.14 20.44
CA VAL A 149 -22.49 -15.34 19.44
C VAL A 149 -23.45 -14.32 18.83
N MET A 150 -23.15 -13.03 18.97
CA MET A 150 -23.78 -11.97 18.18
C MET A 150 -22.77 -11.47 17.15
N VAL A 151 -23.08 -11.64 15.87
CA VAL A 151 -22.29 -11.10 14.75
C VAL A 151 -22.83 -9.70 14.45
N THR A 152 -22.02 -8.67 14.63
CA THR A 152 -22.33 -7.31 14.18
C THR A 152 -21.36 -6.89 13.09
N GLU A 153 -21.89 -6.66 11.90
CA GLU A 153 -21.16 -6.14 10.73
C GLU A 153 -20.79 -4.67 11.00
N VAL A 154 -19.50 -4.33 10.97
CA VAL A 154 -19.03 -2.94 11.07
C VAL A 154 -18.51 -2.53 9.69
N ARG A 155 -19.12 -1.51 9.09
CA ARG A 155 -18.67 -0.92 7.82
C ARG A 155 -17.73 0.24 8.14
N MET A 156 -16.51 0.24 7.60
CA MET A 156 -15.54 1.31 7.83
C MET A 156 -15.02 1.92 6.53
N CYS A 157 -15.14 3.24 6.41
CA CYS A 157 -14.52 4.05 5.37
C CYS A 157 -13.22 4.69 5.89
N GLY A 158 -12.10 3.98 5.75
CA GLY A 158 -10.77 4.57 5.52
C GLY A 158 -10.11 5.51 6.57
N ARG A 159 -10.38 5.38 7.89
CA ARG A 159 -9.64 6.07 8.99
C ARG A 159 -9.60 5.20 10.28
N PRO A 160 -8.78 5.54 11.31
CA PRO A 160 -8.51 4.67 12.45
C PRO A 160 -9.80 4.25 13.16
N ILE A 161 -10.10 2.95 13.06
CA ILE A 161 -11.07 2.12 13.79
C ILE A 161 -12.05 2.91 14.68
N ASP A 162 -13.03 3.58 14.06
CA ASP A 162 -14.19 4.16 14.73
C ASP A 162 -15.20 3.04 15.10
N ALA A 163 -14.74 2.00 15.81
CA ALA A 163 -15.59 0.91 16.23
C ALA A 163 -16.53 1.42 17.34
N GLN A 164 -17.84 1.22 17.20
CA GLN A 164 -18.81 1.49 18.26
C GLN A 164 -19.26 0.18 18.90
N CYS A 165 -19.40 0.17 20.22
CA CYS A 165 -19.94 -0.98 20.95
C CYS A 165 -21.42 -1.19 20.53
N PRO A 166 -21.82 -2.39 20.07
CA PRO A 166 -23.17 -2.62 19.56
C PRO A 166 -24.27 -2.54 20.62
N GLU A 167 -23.94 -2.71 21.91
CA GLU A 167 -24.91 -2.60 23.00
C GLU A 167 -25.12 -1.17 23.50
N CYS A 168 -24.09 -0.32 23.46
CA CYS A 168 -24.17 1.01 24.08
C CYS A 168 -23.84 2.18 23.13
N GLY A 169 -23.40 1.92 21.91
CA GLY A 169 -23.07 2.93 20.89
C GLY A 169 -21.81 3.75 21.17
N ILE A 170 -21.05 3.44 22.22
CA ILE A 170 -19.84 4.19 22.60
C ILE A 170 -18.65 3.74 21.73
N SER A 171 -17.86 4.70 21.26
CA SER A 171 -16.60 4.46 20.54
C SER A 171 -15.61 3.67 21.39
N VAL A 172 -15.10 2.56 20.86
CA VAL A 172 -14.14 1.70 21.55
C VAL A 172 -12.72 2.09 21.13
N GLY A 173 -11.89 2.51 22.09
CA GLY A 173 -10.51 2.90 21.85
C GLY A 173 -9.53 1.73 21.95
N LYS A 174 -8.48 1.75 21.13
CA LYS A 174 -7.35 0.81 21.19
C LYS A 174 -6.51 1.07 22.45
N ARG A 175 -6.28 0.06 23.29
CA ARG A 175 -5.31 0.20 24.41
C ARG A 175 -3.87 0.07 23.89
N PRO A 176 -2.92 0.88 24.39
CA PRO A 176 -1.51 0.65 24.15
C PRO A 176 -1.02 -0.47 25.07
N GLY A 177 -0.74 -1.65 24.49
CA GLY A 177 -0.05 -2.75 25.18
C GLY A 177 -0.61 -4.13 24.85
N GLY A 178 0.02 -4.81 23.89
CA GLY A 178 -0.23 -6.22 23.58
C GLY A 178 0.41 -6.59 22.24
N LEU A 179 1.36 -7.52 22.24
CA LEU A 179 2.22 -7.80 21.08
C LEU A 179 1.55 -8.60 19.96
N HIS A 180 0.29 -9.04 20.06
CA HIS A 180 -0.34 -9.80 18.98
C HIS A 180 -1.88 -9.74 18.86
N HIS A 181 -2.61 -9.03 19.73
CA HIS A 181 -4.07 -8.84 19.58
C HIS A 181 -4.46 -7.40 19.96
N ASP A 182 -5.22 -6.73 19.10
CA ASP A 182 -5.73 -5.39 19.39
C ASP A 182 -6.90 -5.49 20.38
N TYR A 183 -6.67 -5.04 21.62
CA TYR A 183 -7.68 -5.05 22.67
C TYR A 183 -8.47 -3.73 22.67
N TYR A 184 -9.77 -3.85 22.37
CA TYR A 184 -10.76 -2.78 22.46
C TYR A 184 -11.60 -2.99 23.73
N LYS A 185 -11.59 -2.01 24.65
CA LYS A 185 -12.39 -2.08 25.89
C LYS A 185 -13.47 -1.00 25.89
N CYS A 186 -14.72 -1.40 26.06
CA CYS A 186 -15.80 -0.46 26.36
C CYS A 186 -15.82 -0.17 27.87
N ASP A 187 -15.67 1.11 28.25
CA ASP A 187 -15.62 1.54 29.66
C ASP A 187 -16.93 1.30 30.43
N LYS A 188 -18.05 1.09 29.71
CA LYS A 188 -19.36 0.84 30.31
C LYS A 188 -19.69 -0.65 30.48
N CYS A 189 -19.14 -1.52 29.61
CA CYS A 189 -19.62 -2.89 29.49
C CYS A 189 -18.56 -3.98 29.74
N SER A 190 -17.34 -3.64 30.14
CA SER A 190 -16.27 -4.59 30.52
C SER A 190 -15.90 -5.66 29.47
N PHE A 191 -16.25 -5.47 28.19
CA PHE A 191 -15.98 -6.44 27.11
C PHE A 191 -14.50 -6.46 26.66
N VAL A 192 -14.00 -7.63 26.25
CA VAL A 192 -12.63 -7.85 25.78
C VAL A 192 -12.57 -8.95 24.69
N GLU A 193 -11.64 -8.70 23.76
CA GLU A 193 -10.97 -9.59 22.80
C GLU A 193 -11.53 -9.62 21.38
N VAL A 194 -10.80 -8.95 20.48
CA VAL A 194 -10.88 -9.12 19.02
C VAL A 194 -9.94 -10.25 18.68
N THR A 195 -10.47 -11.40 18.27
CA THR A 195 -9.64 -12.56 17.99
C THR A 195 -9.17 -12.61 16.54
N GLU A 196 -9.90 -12.02 15.59
CA GLU A 196 -9.50 -12.05 14.18
C GLU A 196 -9.98 -10.78 13.44
N GLU A 197 -9.04 -10.04 12.85
CA GLU A 197 -9.31 -9.09 11.78
C GLU A 197 -9.35 -9.87 10.46
N ILE A 198 -10.53 -10.05 9.88
CA ILE A 198 -10.65 -10.62 8.54
C ILE A 198 -10.91 -9.45 7.58
N GLU A 199 -9.92 -9.17 6.73
CA GLU A 199 -10.10 -8.28 5.57
C GLU A 199 -10.95 -9.01 4.54
N VAL A 200 -12.23 -8.67 4.45
CA VAL A 200 -13.11 -9.21 3.40
C VAL A 200 -13.15 -8.19 2.28
N ALA A 201 -12.65 -8.59 1.10
CA ALA A 201 -12.88 -7.84 -0.12
C ALA A 201 -14.39 -7.81 -0.39
N LYS A 202 -14.96 -6.61 -0.49
CA LYS A 202 -16.37 -6.45 -0.84
C LYS A 202 -16.57 -6.97 -2.27
N VAL A 203 -17.34 -8.05 -2.39
CA VAL A 203 -17.80 -8.57 -3.69
C VAL A 203 -19.18 -7.97 -3.92
N ASP A 204 -19.29 -7.07 -4.90
CA ASP A 204 -20.59 -6.59 -5.40
C ASP A 204 -21.33 -7.70 -6.16
#